data_AF-A0AAQ3WGB0-F1
#
_entry.id   AF-A0AAQ3WGB0-F1
#
_cell.length_a   1.000
_cell.length_b   1.000
_cell.length_c   1.000
_cell.angle_alpha   90.00
_cell.angle_beta   90.00
_cell.angle_gamma   90.00
#
_symmetry.space_group_name_H-M   'P 1'
#
loop_
_entity.id
_entity.type
_entity.pdbx_description
1 polymer ?
#
loop_
_entity_poly.entity_id
_entity_poly.type
_entity_poly.pdbx_seq_one_letter_code
_entity_poly.pdbx_strand_id
1 'polypeptide(L)'
;MEILGGKIDSLMRRFEKMESGRAEEVKSTDYMMTCEECGEYGHSSERCPEEAKALDYARKEGWIPPSNYRQNRQQQFTAGSAIQNVIPPRIQLKDFMEEQAKINKDTHSKFKAVDKVLESIDGKITTVGSSNQQLMGMMKILENQLSRLAEHLPNKNEGKLPGQPQSKESLKAVTTRSGRETRDPS
;
A
#
# COMPACT_ATOMS: atom_id res chain seq x y z
N MET A 1 -41.95 -16.11 42.26
CA MET A 1 -41.42 -16.75 41.02
C MET A 1 -41.44 -15.81 39.80
N GLU A 2 -42.20 -14.70 39.80
CA GLU A 2 -42.33 -13.80 38.63
C GLU A 2 -41.04 -13.02 38.27
N ILE A 3 -40.21 -12.68 39.26
CA ILE A 3 -38.98 -11.90 39.04
C ILE A 3 -37.93 -12.71 38.27
N LEU A 4 -37.92 -14.04 38.42
CA LEU A 4 -36.97 -14.92 37.74
C LEU A 4 -37.35 -15.10 36.26
N GLY A 5 -38.65 -15.25 35.96
CA GLY A 5 -39.16 -15.30 34.60
C GLY A 5 -38.80 -14.04 33.80
N GLY A 6 -39.06 -12.86 34.37
CA GLY A 6 -38.70 -11.59 33.71
C GLY A 6 -37.20 -11.40 33.47
N LYS A 7 -36.33 -11.98 34.31
CA LYS A 7 -34.87 -11.97 34.09
C LYS A 7 -34.44 -12.92 32.97
N ILE A 8 -35.07 -14.09 32.86
CA ILE A 8 -34.82 -15.05 31.78
C ILE A 8 -35.30 -14.49 30.44
N ASP A 9 -36.48 -13.86 30.40
CA ASP A 9 -37.00 -13.22 29.20
C ASP A 9 -36.12 -12.05 28.74
N SER A 10 -35.60 -11.27 29.68
CA SER A 10 -34.65 -10.20 29.38
C SER A 10 -33.32 -10.74 28.82
N LEU A 11 -32.88 -11.91 29.29
CA LEU A 11 -31.69 -12.61 28.78
C LEU A 11 -31.93 -13.19 27.38
N MET A 12 -33.04 -13.89 27.15
CA MET A 12 -33.38 -14.41 25.81
C MET A 12 -33.45 -13.28 24.78
N ARG A 13 -34.09 -12.16 25.13
CA ARG A 13 -34.19 -11.00 24.23
C ARG A 13 -32.84 -10.32 23.96
N ARG A 14 -31.86 -10.42 24.87
CA ARG A 14 -30.47 -9.96 24.62
C ARG A 14 -29.69 -10.93 23.74
N PHE A 15 -29.87 -12.23 23.90
CA PHE A 15 -29.24 -13.24 23.03
C PHE A 15 -29.78 -13.13 21.60
N GLU A 16 -31.09 -13.04 21.40
CA GLU A 16 -31.71 -12.81 20.08
C GLU A 16 -31.19 -11.52 19.42
N LYS A 17 -31.01 -10.45 20.20
CA LYS A 17 -30.47 -9.17 19.70
C LYS A 17 -29.00 -9.26 19.31
N MET A 18 -28.19 -10.04 20.04
CA MET A 18 -26.78 -10.30 19.67
C MET A 18 -26.68 -11.23 18.45
N GLU A 19 -27.59 -12.20 18.32
CA GLU A 19 -27.62 -13.14 17.19
C GLU A 19 -28.11 -12.47 15.89
N SER A 20 -29.12 -11.60 15.98
CA SER A 20 -29.55 -10.74 14.87
C SER A 20 -28.45 -9.75 14.45
N GLY A 21 -27.75 -9.15 15.41
CA GLY A 21 -26.62 -8.26 15.14
C GLY A 21 -25.44 -8.99 14.47
N ARG A 22 -25.12 -10.21 14.90
CA ARG A 22 -24.12 -11.06 14.23
C ARG A 22 -24.55 -11.49 12.83
N ALA A 23 -25.82 -11.80 12.60
CA ALA A 23 -26.31 -12.17 11.27
C ALA A 23 -26.27 -10.99 10.28
N GLU A 24 -26.51 -9.75 10.75
CA GLU A 24 -26.32 -8.53 9.96
C GLU A 24 -24.85 -8.18 9.74
N GLU A 25 -24.00 -8.36 10.76
CA GLU A 25 -22.56 -8.15 10.67
C GLU A 25 -21.90 -9.16 9.72
N VAL A 26 -22.30 -10.44 9.77
CA VAL A 26 -21.83 -11.49 8.84
C VAL A 26 -22.29 -11.25 7.41
N LYS A 27 -23.51 -10.74 7.20
CA LYS A 27 -23.96 -10.31 5.86
C LYS A 27 -23.18 -9.10 5.36
N SER A 28 -22.91 -8.12 6.24
CA SER A 28 -22.11 -6.93 5.91
C SER A 28 -20.65 -7.28 5.59
N THR A 29 -20.07 -8.28 6.25
CA THR A 29 -18.72 -8.76 5.93
C THR A 29 -18.65 -9.48 4.58
N ASP A 30 -19.69 -10.21 4.15
CA ASP A 30 -19.76 -10.85 2.82
C ASP A 30 -19.72 -9.79 1.68
N TYR A 31 -20.23 -8.57 1.93
CA TYR A 31 -20.12 -7.43 1.01
C TYR A 31 -18.74 -6.76 0.98
N MET A 32 -17.86 -7.04 1.95
CA MET A 32 -16.52 -6.45 2.05
C MET A 32 -15.42 -7.40 1.59
N MET A 33 -15.76 -8.64 1.25
CA MET A 33 -14.82 -9.60 0.68
C MET A 33 -14.65 -9.35 -0.82
N THR A 34 -13.41 -9.55 -1.30
CA THR A 34 -13.12 -9.67 -2.73
C THR A 34 -13.38 -11.11 -3.13
N CYS A 35 -14.07 -11.30 -4.24
CA CYS A 35 -14.25 -12.63 -4.79
C CYS A 35 -12.90 -13.15 -5.30
N GLU A 36 -12.50 -14.34 -4.85
CA GLU A 36 -11.24 -14.96 -5.27
C GLU A 36 -11.26 -15.41 -6.74
N GLU A 37 -12.44 -15.60 -7.33
CA GLU A 37 -12.60 -16.01 -8.74
C GLU A 37 -12.46 -14.82 -9.69
N CYS A 38 -13.26 -13.75 -9.47
CA CYS A 38 -13.32 -12.61 -10.38
C CYS A 38 -12.60 -11.34 -9.90
N GLY A 39 -12.16 -11.31 -8.63
CA GLY A 39 -11.48 -10.16 -8.03
C GLY A 39 -12.37 -8.96 -7.68
N GLU A 40 -13.68 -9.01 -7.95
CA GLU A 40 -14.61 -7.92 -7.62
C GLU A 40 -15.12 -8.01 -6.18
N TYR A 41 -15.45 -6.84 -5.60
CA TYR A 41 -15.95 -6.70 -4.24
C TYR A 41 -17.47 -6.96 -4.17
N GLY A 42 -17.97 -7.36 -3.00
CA GLY A 42 -19.42 -7.39 -2.74
C GLY A 42 -20.07 -8.76 -2.86
N HIS A 43 -19.30 -9.82 -3.11
CA HIS A 43 -19.79 -11.20 -3.16
C HIS A 43 -18.66 -12.21 -2.87
N SER A 44 -19.03 -13.38 -2.39
CA SER A 44 -18.17 -14.55 -2.23
C SER A 44 -18.07 -15.38 -3.51
N SER A 45 -17.05 -16.25 -3.62
CA SER A 45 -16.86 -17.17 -4.75
C SER A 45 -18.10 -18.01 -5.06
N GLU A 46 -18.79 -18.54 -4.04
CA GLU A 46 -20.03 -19.31 -4.19
C GLU A 46 -21.19 -18.53 -4.86
N ARG A 47 -21.12 -17.19 -4.87
CA ARG A 47 -22.12 -16.30 -5.47
C ARG A 47 -21.52 -15.41 -6.56
N CYS A 48 -20.42 -15.84 -7.18
CA CYS A 48 -19.78 -15.07 -8.23
C CYS A 48 -20.69 -14.95 -9.46
N PRO A 49 -21.05 -13.72 -9.89
CA PRO A 49 -21.86 -13.53 -11.08
C PRO A 49 -21.05 -13.71 -12.37
N GLU A 50 -19.77 -14.08 -12.30
CA GLU A 50 -18.88 -14.20 -13.46
C GLU A 50 -19.39 -15.22 -14.48
N GLU A 51 -19.96 -16.34 -14.04
CA GLU A 51 -20.56 -17.32 -14.95
C GLU A 51 -21.80 -16.75 -15.67
N ALA A 52 -22.62 -15.97 -14.95
CA ALA A 52 -23.76 -15.25 -15.55
C ALA A 52 -23.30 -14.13 -16.51
N LYS A 53 -22.23 -13.41 -16.18
CA LYS A 53 -21.61 -12.39 -17.04
C LYS A 53 -20.99 -13.01 -18.29
N ALA A 54 -20.34 -14.17 -18.17
CA ALA A 54 -19.77 -14.92 -19.30
C ALA A 54 -20.87 -15.39 -20.27
N LEU A 55 -21.99 -15.88 -19.74
CA LEU A 55 -23.16 -16.25 -20.55
C LEU A 55 -23.86 -15.04 -21.18
N ASP A 56 -23.91 -13.87 -20.51
CA ASP A 56 -24.46 -12.63 -21.08
C ASP A 56 -23.56 -12.04 -22.17
N TYR A 57 -22.23 -12.09 -21.98
CA TYR A 57 -21.25 -11.73 -23.02
C TYR A 57 -21.41 -12.64 -24.24
N ALA A 58 -21.50 -13.95 -24.01
CA ALA A 58 -21.73 -14.91 -25.08
C ALA A 58 -23.05 -14.64 -25.82
N ARG A 59 -24.12 -14.29 -25.09
CA ARG A 59 -25.42 -13.93 -25.69
C ARG A 59 -25.34 -12.62 -26.50
N LYS A 60 -24.64 -11.60 -26.01
CA LYS A 60 -24.47 -10.30 -26.71
C LYS A 60 -23.62 -10.43 -27.97
N GLU A 61 -22.61 -11.28 -27.95
CA GLU A 61 -21.75 -11.58 -29.11
C GLU A 61 -22.37 -12.63 -30.06
N GLY A 62 -23.65 -12.98 -29.87
CA GLY A 62 -24.38 -13.90 -30.74
C GLY A 62 -23.93 -15.36 -30.63
N TRP A 63 -23.18 -15.72 -29.59
CA TRP A 63 -22.81 -17.10 -29.32
C TRP A 63 -24.00 -17.88 -28.75
N ILE A 64 -24.49 -18.82 -29.56
CA ILE A 64 -25.52 -19.77 -29.18
C ILE A 64 -24.81 -21.04 -28.72
N PRO A 65 -24.95 -21.46 -27.45
CA PRO A 65 -24.35 -22.72 -27.02
C PRO A 65 -24.89 -23.88 -27.88
N PRO A 66 -24.05 -24.86 -28.26
CA PRO A 66 -24.50 -26.02 -29.01
C PRO A 66 -25.69 -26.68 -28.32
N SER A 67 -26.72 -26.98 -29.10
CA SER A 67 -27.99 -27.51 -28.63
C SER A 67 -27.91 -29.02 -28.36
N ASN A 68 -26.97 -29.48 -27.53
CA ASN A 68 -26.92 -30.90 -27.15
C ASN A 68 -28.03 -31.32 -26.16
N TYR A 69 -28.97 -30.42 -25.82
CA TYR A 69 -30.20 -30.74 -25.09
C TYR A 69 -31.48 -30.78 -25.94
N ARG A 70 -31.45 -30.49 -27.25
CA ARG A 70 -32.60 -30.74 -28.15
C ARG A 70 -32.38 -32.04 -28.91
N GLN A 71 -32.49 -33.15 -28.19
CA GLN A 71 -32.59 -34.44 -28.83
C GLN A 71 -33.77 -34.44 -29.80
N ASN A 72 -33.51 -34.94 -31.01
CA ASN A 72 -34.47 -35.39 -32.01
C ASN A 72 -35.18 -34.31 -32.87
N ARG A 73 -34.47 -33.73 -33.84
CA ARG A 73 -35.05 -33.49 -35.19
C ARG A 73 -33.98 -33.73 -36.24
N GLN A 74 -34.19 -34.74 -37.10
CA GLN A 74 -33.45 -34.90 -38.35
C GLN A 74 -33.59 -33.62 -39.17
N GLN A 75 -32.51 -32.86 -39.32
CA GLN A 75 -32.46 -31.71 -40.22
C GLN A 75 -32.00 -32.19 -41.59
N GLN A 76 -32.95 -32.25 -42.54
CA GLN A 76 -32.65 -32.35 -43.95
C GLN A 76 -32.13 -30.98 -44.43
N PHE A 77 -30.92 -30.94 -44.96
CA PHE A 77 -30.36 -29.73 -45.56
C PHE A 77 -31.00 -29.47 -46.92
N THR A 78 -31.88 -28.47 -47.00
CA THR A 78 -32.31 -27.89 -48.28
C THR A 78 -31.42 -26.67 -48.57
N ALA A 79 -30.56 -26.79 -49.58
CA ALA A 79 -29.72 -25.69 -50.05
C ALA A 79 -30.59 -24.59 -50.67
N GLY A 80 -30.72 -23.47 -49.98
CA GLY A 80 -31.44 -22.27 -50.41
C GLY A 80 -30.57 -21.03 -50.22
N SER A 81 -30.52 -20.20 -51.26
CA SER A 81 -29.58 -19.11 -51.52
C SER A 81 -29.62 -17.93 -50.52
N ALA A 82 -28.63 -17.82 -49.62
CA ALA A 82 -28.40 -16.59 -48.85
C ALA A 82 -26.97 -16.38 -48.32
N ILE A 83 -25.94 -16.97 -48.95
CA ILE A 83 -24.55 -16.78 -48.51
C ILE A 83 -23.75 -16.17 -49.66
N GLN A 84 -23.86 -14.85 -49.86
CA GLN A 84 -23.09 -14.15 -50.90
C GLN A 84 -21.97 -13.24 -50.37
N ASN A 85 -21.72 -13.16 -49.06
CA ASN A 85 -20.62 -12.31 -48.53
C ASN A 85 -19.90 -12.93 -47.33
N VAL A 86 -19.57 -14.22 -47.39
CA VAL A 86 -18.67 -14.82 -46.38
C VAL A 86 -17.26 -14.79 -46.93
N ILE A 87 -16.46 -13.84 -46.44
CA ILE A 87 -15.00 -13.86 -46.64
C ILE A 87 -14.52 -15.25 -46.19
N PRO A 88 -13.81 -16.02 -47.04
CA PRO A 88 -13.35 -17.34 -46.67
C PRO A 88 -12.56 -17.31 -45.36
N PRO A 89 -12.78 -18.24 -44.41
CA PRO A 89 -12.11 -18.25 -43.10
C PRO A 89 -10.58 -18.29 -43.20
N ARG A 90 -10.03 -18.73 -44.34
CA ARG A 90 -8.60 -18.69 -44.64
C ARG A 90 -8.04 -17.26 -44.74
N ILE A 91 -8.82 -16.31 -45.27
CA ILE A 91 -8.40 -14.91 -45.37
C ILE A 91 -8.39 -14.28 -43.97
N GLN A 92 -9.44 -14.53 -43.17
CA GLN A 92 -9.52 -14.03 -41.78
C GLN A 92 -8.38 -14.54 -40.89
N LEU A 93 -7.96 -15.82 -41.03
CA LEU A 93 -6.84 -16.37 -40.29
C LEU A 93 -5.50 -15.71 -40.67
N LYS A 94 -5.30 -15.46 -41.97
CA LYS A 94 -4.09 -14.80 -42.47
C LYS A 94 -3.98 -13.38 -41.90
N ASP A 95 -5.04 -12.59 -42.01
CA ASP A 95 -5.06 -11.22 -41.51
C ASP A 95 -4.85 -11.17 -39.98
N PHE A 96 -5.45 -12.11 -39.25
CA PHE A 96 -5.21 -12.27 -37.82
C PHE A 96 -3.74 -12.58 -37.50
N MET A 97 -3.12 -13.51 -38.23
CA MET A 97 -1.71 -13.85 -38.03
C MET A 97 -0.78 -12.67 -38.32
N GLU A 98 -1.09 -11.86 -39.34
CA GLU A 98 -0.34 -10.65 -39.66
C GLU A 98 -0.45 -9.58 -38.57
N GLU A 99 -1.66 -9.33 -38.05
CA GLU A 99 -1.87 -8.40 -36.92
C GLU A 99 -1.18 -8.90 -35.64
N GLN A 100 -1.22 -10.21 -35.37
CA GLN A 100 -0.47 -10.79 -34.24
C GLN A 100 1.04 -10.64 -34.39
N ALA A 101 1.58 -10.81 -35.60
CA ALA A 101 3.00 -10.60 -35.87
C ALA A 101 3.40 -9.14 -35.63
N LYS A 102 2.54 -8.18 -36.00
CA LYS A 102 2.74 -6.76 -35.73
C LYS A 102 2.69 -6.44 -34.24
N ILE A 103 1.70 -6.96 -33.51
CA ILE A 103 1.60 -6.81 -32.04
C ILE A 103 2.86 -7.36 -31.36
N ASN A 104 3.35 -8.52 -31.77
CA ASN A 104 4.57 -9.12 -31.23
C ASN A 104 5.80 -8.25 -31.51
N LYS A 105 5.93 -7.71 -32.72
CA LYS A 105 7.03 -6.81 -33.10
C LYS A 105 7.01 -5.51 -32.28
N ASP A 106 5.83 -4.91 -32.10
CA ASP A 106 5.65 -3.69 -31.33
C ASP A 106 5.94 -3.93 -29.85
N THR A 107 5.47 -5.06 -29.31
CA THR A 107 5.74 -5.49 -27.93
C THR A 107 7.23 -5.67 -27.69
N HIS A 108 7.94 -6.38 -28.59
CA HIS A 108 9.39 -6.54 -28.50
C HIS A 108 10.13 -5.20 -28.56
N SER A 109 9.68 -4.29 -29.42
CA SER A 109 10.27 -2.95 -29.54
C SER A 109 10.08 -2.12 -28.25
N LYS A 110 8.92 -2.21 -27.60
CA LYS A 110 8.65 -1.58 -26.30
C LYS A 110 9.53 -2.16 -25.20
N PHE A 111 9.68 -3.48 -25.13
CA PHE A 111 10.59 -4.11 -24.16
C PHE A 111 12.04 -3.65 -24.35
N LYS A 112 12.52 -3.61 -25.59
CA LYS A 112 13.87 -3.09 -25.89
C LYS A 112 14.05 -1.62 -25.48
N ALA A 113 13.00 -0.81 -25.55
CA ALA A 113 13.04 0.56 -25.05
C ALA A 113 13.09 0.61 -23.52
N VAL A 114 12.35 -0.27 -22.83
CA VAL A 114 12.41 -0.43 -21.37
C VAL A 114 13.81 -0.86 -20.92
N ASP A 115 14.44 -1.83 -21.61
CA ASP A 115 15.80 -2.28 -21.30
C ASP A 115 16.80 -1.12 -21.31
N LYS A 116 16.74 -0.25 -22.33
CA LYS A 116 17.59 0.95 -22.40
C LYS A 116 17.36 1.93 -21.25
N VAL A 117 16.11 2.07 -20.81
CA VAL A 117 15.78 2.92 -19.65
C VAL A 117 16.36 2.30 -18.38
N LEU A 118 16.28 0.98 -18.21
CA LEU A 118 16.87 0.27 -17.08
C LEU A 118 18.39 0.39 -17.06
N GLU A 119 19.06 0.22 -18.20
CA GLU A 119 20.50 0.47 -18.34
C GLU A 119 20.88 1.91 -17.96
N SER A 120 20.07 2.90 -18.36
CA SER A 120 20.31 4.30 -17.97
C SER A 120 20.13 4.53 -16.47
N ILE A 121 19.11 3.91 -15.86
CA ILE A 121 18.86 3.99 -14.42
C ILE A 121 20.03 3.36 -13.65
N ASP A 122 20.50 2.19 -14.07
CA ASP A 122 21.65 1.50 -13.46
C ASP A 122 22.91 2.38 -13.49
N GLY A 123 23.20 3.01 -14.63
CA GLY A 123 24.33 3.95 -14.73
C GLY A 123 24.19 5.17 -13.81
N LYS A 124 22.97 5.73 -13.67
CA LYS A 124 22.70 6.83 -12.75
C LYS A 124 22.82 6.41 -11.29
N ILE A 125 22.30 5.23 -10.92
CA ILE A 125 22.43 4.67 -9.57
C ILE A 125 23.91 4.47 -9.22
N THR A 126 24.69 3.91 -10.14
CA THR A 126 26.13 3.73 -9.96
C THR A 126 26.84 5.07 -9.71
N THR A 127 26.51 6.11 -10.50
CA THR A 127 27.07 7.46 -10.36
C THR A 127 26.68 8.12 -9.03
N VAL A 128 25.43 7.96 -8.61
CA VAL A 128 24.95 8.44 -7.31
C VAL A 128 25.66 7.70 -6.17
N GLY A 129 25.83 6.39 -6.31
CA GLY A 129 26.55 5.55 -5.35
C GLY A 129 28.00 6.01 -5.14
N SER A 130 28.75 6.23 -6.23
CA SER A 130 30.13 6.72 -6.15
C SER A 130 30.22 8.12 -5.55
N SER A 131 29.30 9.02 -5.93
CA SER A 131 29.23 10.37 -5.38
C SER A 131 28.97 10.34 -3.87
N ASN A 132 28.07 9.47 -3.41
CA ASN A 132 27.77 9.31 -1.99
C ASN A 132 28.97 8.75 -1.21
N GLN A 133 29.71 7.78 -1.77
CA GLN A 133 30.95 7.30 -1.18
C GLN A 133 32.00 8.41 -1.05
N GLN A 134 32.12 9.27 -2.06
CA GLN A 134 33.01 10.43 -2.01
C GLN A 134 32.60 11.42 -0.92
N LEU A 135 31.30 11.74 -0.81
CA LEU A 135 30.77 12.60 0.26
C LEU A 135 31.10 12.04 1.64
N MET A 136 30.89 10.73 1.86
CA MET A 136 31.25 10.06 3.11
C MET A 136 32.75 10.17 3.43
N GLY A 137 33.61 10.03 2.41
CA GLY A 137 35.05 10.25 2.54
C GLY A 137 35.39 11.67 2.98
N MET A 138 34.75 12.67 2.38
CA MET A 138 34.93 14.08 2.76
C MET A 138 34.41 14.37 4.17
N MET A 139 33.25 13.84 4.55
CA MET A 139 32.70 13.99 5.90
C MET A 139 33.67 13.46 6.95
N LYS A 140 34.27 12.28 6.73
CA LYS A 140 35.28 11.72 7.64
C LYS A 140 36.53 12.59 7.77
N ILE A 141 36.96 13.25 6.70
CA ILE A 141 38.08 14.19 6.74
C ILE A 141 37.71 15.42 7.57
N LEU A 142 36.51 15.96 7.39
CA LEU A 142 36.01 17.10 8.16
C LEU A 142 35.87 16.76 9.65
N GLU A 143 35.35 15.58 9.98
CA GLU A 143 35.29 15.07 11.35
C GLU A 143 36.68 15.02 11.98
N ASN A 144 37.67 14.44 11.28
CA ASN A 144 39.05 14.40 11.76
C ASN A 144 39.65 15.79 11.96
N GLN A 145 39.36 16.74 11.07
CA GLN A 145 39.81 18.13 11.21
C GLN A 145 39.17 18.82 12.41
N LEU A 146 37.87 18.59 12.66
CA LEU A 146 37.16 19.11 13.83
C LEU A 146 37.71 18.54 15.14
N SER A 147 38.00 17.23 15.20
CA SER A 147 38.62 16.61 16.37
C SER A 147 39.98 17.24 16.68
N ARG A 148 40.83 17.42 15.68
CA ARG A 148 42.13 18.08 15.85
C ARG A 148 41.97 19.52 16.33
N LEU A 149 41.02 20.28 15.77
CA LEU A 149 40.76 21.65 16.22
C LEU A 149 40.36 21.66 17.70
N ALA A 150 39.48 20.75 18.11
CA ALA A 150 39.02 20.63 19.50
C ALA A 150 40.16 20.29 20.47
N GLU A 151 41.12 19.44 20.07
CA GLU A 151 42.31 19.12 20.87
C GLU A 151 43.23 20.33 21.09
N HIS A 152 43.29 21.27 20.14
CA HIS A 152 44.12 22.48 20.22
C HIS A 152 43.42 23.62 20.97
N LEU A 153 42.14 23.46 21.34
CA LEU A 153 41.50 24.43 22.23
C LEU A 153 42.13 24.31 23.62
N PRO A 154 42.52 25.43 24.26
CA PRO A 154 43.04 25.39 25.61
C PRO A 154 41.99 24.73 26.51
N ASN A 155 42.40 23.63 27.15
CA ASN A 155 41.58 22.88 28.09
C ASN A 155 41.14 23.84 29.20
N LYS A 156 39.90 24.34 29.15
CA LYS A 156 39.30 25.16 30.22
C LYS A 156 38.90 24.24 31.38
N ASN A 157 39.82 23.39 31.80
CA ASN A 157 39.78 22.85 33.14
C ASN A 157 40.36 23.94 34.05
N GLU A 158 39.56 24.30 35.03
CA GLU A 158 39.69 25.46 35.92
C GLU A 158 39.12 26.75 35.35
N GLY A 159 37.86 27.01 35.72
CA GLY A 159 37.28 28.36 35.76
C GLY A 159 38.00 29.28 36.75
N LYS A 160 39.32 29.44 36.59
CA LYS A 160 40.12 30.46 37.25
C LYS A 160 40.73 31.32 36.18
N LEU A 161 40.33 32.59 36.20
CA LEU A 161 41.00 33.64 35.45
C LEU A 161 42.46 33.73 35.94
N PRO A 162 43.44 33.96 35.05
CA PRO A 162 44.80 34.25 35.47
C PRO A 162 44.78 35.54 36.30
N GLY A 163 44.89 35.41 37.62
CA GLY A 163 44.80 36.51 38.58
C GLY A 163 43.74 36.36 39.69
N GLN A 164 42.95 35.28 39.73
CA GLN A 164 41.97 35.09 40.81
C GLN A 164 42.66 34.66 42.14
N PRO A 165 42.57 35.46 43.23
CA PRO A 165 43.18 35.11 44.49
C PRO A 165 42.46 33.93 45.15
N GLN A 166 43.22 32.98 45.69
CA GLN A 166 42.69 31.90 46.54
C GLN A 166 42.00 32.52 47.76
N SER A 167 40.74 32.16 48.01
CA SER A 167 39.96 32.67 49.14
C SER A 167 40.66 32.28 50.45
N LYS A 168 41.26 33.26 51.12
CA LYS A 168 41.74 33.12 52.50
C LYS A 168 40.60 33.50 53.44
N GLU A 169 40.26 32.52 54.28
CA GLU A 169 39.67 32.59 55.63
C GLU A 169 38.46 33.50 55.89
N SER A 170 37.42 32.88 56.46
CA SER A 170 36.18 33.48 56.93
C SER A 170 36.42 34.71 57.82
N LEU A 171 36.10 35.90 57.31
CA LEU A 171 36.00 37.12 58.10
C LEU A 171 34.79 37.02 59.04
N LYS A 172 35.05 37.07 60.34
CA LYS A 172 34.04 37.09 61.41
C LYS A 172 33.08 38.27 61.19
N ALA A 173 31.79 37.96 61.12
CA ALA A 173 30.72 38.95 61.08
C ALA A 173 30.72 39.79 62.38
N VAL A 174 30.77 41.11 62.23
CA VAL A 174 30.60 42.08 63.33
C VAL A 174 29.11 42.40 63.44
N THR A 175 28.47 41.95 64.52
CA THR A 175 27.06 42.26 64.81
C THR A 175 26.95 43.69 65.34
N THR A 176 26.26 44.57 64.62
CA THR A 176 25.92 45.91 65.13
C THR A 176 24.56 45.89 65.81
N ARG A 177 24.52 46.47 67.02
CA ARG A 177 23.38 46.56 67.93
C ARG A 177 22.51 47.76 67.55
N SER A 178 21.52 47.58 66.69
CA SER A 178 20.28 48.39 66.70
C SER A 178 19.23 47.75 65.78
N GLY A 179 18.27 47.04 66.39
CA GLY A 179 17.15 46.45 65.67
C GLY A 179 16.25 47.51 65.06
N ARG A 180 15.97 47.34 63.76
CA ARG A 180 14.68 47.65 63.12
C ARG A 180 14.49 46.66 61.97
N GLU A 181 13.53 45.76 62.11
CA GLU A 181 12.95 45.06 60.97
C GLU A 181 12.01 46.02 60.25
N THR A 182 12.18 46.18 58.93
CA THR A 182 11.14 46.70 58.05
C THR A 182 10.62 45.54 57.22
N ARG A 183 9.37 45.16 57.46
CA ARG A 183 8.59 44.18 56.69
C ARG A 183 8.04 44.80 55.40
N ASP A 184 8.02 43.95 54.36
CA ASP A 184 7.04 43.80 53.27
C ASP A 184 7.01 44.89 52.16
N PRO A 185 6.70 44.54 50.89
CA PRO A 185 5.38 44.01 50.53
C PRO A 185 5.37 42.73 49.67
N SER A 186 4.34 41.94 49.97
CA SER A 186 3.72 40.87 49.17
C SER A 186 3.33 41.25 47.75
#